data_AF-A0A2W6C4Q4-F1
#
_entry.id   AF-A0A2W6C4Q4-F1
#
_cell.length_a   1.000
_cell.length_b   1.000
_cell.length_c   1.000
_cell.angle_alpha   90.00
_cell.angle_beta   90.00
_cell.angle_gamma   90.00
#
_symmetry.space_group_name_H-M   'P 1'
#
loop_
_entity.id
_entity.type
_entity.pdbx_description
1 polymer ?
#
loop_
_entity_poly.entity_id
_entity_poly.type
_entity_poly.pdbx_seq_one_letter_code
_entity_poly.pdbx_strand_id
1 'polypeptide(L)'
;MHQVEVKRRMGEADIAAVSELLHLAALADGHLPLGEHQWLDLVEGRRTGLAGFVAWEPGHGHPVGYAQLLRGPNSWAVEFVVDPHHRASNSTIGADLLRAALDEVRLQGGGHVHLWVPKPGSEHDAMAASIGLSRGRELLQMRRRLPVEEGIEVAGDPLPTRAFRPGEDEDRWLEVNNRAFAWHPEQGNWDLDTLQRREREPWFDPRGFLLHVATSDERPSPASGRPTEQIRLAGFCWTKV
;
A
#
# COMPACT_ATOMS: atom_id res chain seq x y z
N MET A 1 -25.74 20.74 3.44
CA MET A 1 -25.00 20.87 2.16
C MET A 1 -23.60 21.21 2.54
N HIS A 2 -22.67 20.30 2.28
CA HIS A 2 -21.28 20.44 2.67
C HIS A 2 -20.49 21.20 1.61
N GLN A 3 -19.32 21.71 1.99
CA GLN A 3 -18.37 22.37 1.11
C GLN A 3 -17.06 21.56 1.12
N VAL A 4 -16.53 21.29 -0.08
CA VAL A 4 -15.23 20.62 -0.23
C VAL A 4 -14.16 21.68 -0.47
N GLU A 5 -13.18 21.73 0.42
CA GLU A 5 -11.99 22.58 0.28
C GLU A 5 -10.80 21.75 -0.21
N VAL A 6 -10.13 22.25 -1.25
CA VAL A 6 -8.87 21.66 -1.75
C VAL A 6 -7.69 22.25 -0.99
N LYS A 7 -6.91 21.41 -0.32
CA LYS A 7 -5.72 21.78 0.46
C LYS A 7 -4.49 21.12 -0.14
N ARG A 8 -3.63 21.92 -0.77
CA ARG A 8 -2.31 21.47 -1.26
C ARG A 8 -1.22 21.49 -0.18
N ARG A 9 -1.48 22.20 0.91
CA ARG A 9 -0.70 22.20 2.15
C ARG A 9 -1.70 22.22 3.30
N MET A 10 -1.46 21.40 4.31
CA MET A 10 -2.27 21.38 5.53
C MET A 10 -1.53 22.12 6.63
N GLY A 11 -2.22 23.01 7.35
CA GLY A 11 -1.69 23.59 8.57
C GLY A 11 -1.82 22.61 9.74
N GLU A 12 -1.18 22.92 10.88
CA GLU A 12 -1.26 22.09 12.10
C GLU A 12 -2.72 21.84 12.55
N ALA A 13 -3.59 22.84 12.44
CA ALA A 13 -5.00 22.71 12.79
C ALA A 13 -5.76 21.77 11.83
N ASP A 14 -5.48 21.83 10.53
CA ASP A 14 -6.07 20.90 9.55
C ASP A 14 -5.63 19.46 9.82
N ILE A 15 -4.33 19.29 10.11
CA ILE A 15 -3.74 17.98 10.44
C ILE A 15 -4.38 17.40 11.70
N ALA A 16 -4.55 18.21 12.75
CA ALA A 16 -5.19 17.77 13.98
C ALA A 16 -6.64 17.33 13.74
N ALA A 17 -7.42 18.14 13.02
CA ALA A 17 -8.82 17.87 12.74
C ALA A 17 -9.02 16.62 11.86
N VAL A 18 -8.19 16.44 10.82
CA VAL A 18 -8.25 15.24 9.98
C VAL A 18 -7.73 14.02 10.75
N SER A 19 -6.70 14.15 11.58
CA SER A 19 -6.22 13.05 12.44
C SER A 19 -7.32 12.55 13.37
N GLU A 20 -8.10 13.46 13.95
CA GLU A 20 -9.26 13.10 14.78
C GLU A 20 -10.34 12.37 13.98
N LEU A 21 -10.68 12.86 12.78
CA LEU A 21 -11.61 12.18 11.86
C LEU A 21 -11.14 10.76 11.53
N LEU A 22 -9.86 10.59 11.19
CA LEU A 22 -9.28 9.29 10.88
C LEU A 22 -9.34 8.34 12.07
N HIS A 23 -9.09 8.85 13.28
CA HIS A 23 -9.20 8.09 14.51
C HIS A 23 -10.64 7.61 14.77
N LEU A 24 -11.62 8.51 14.66
CA LEU A 24 -13.04 8.18 14.84
C LEU A 24 -13.53 7.14 13.82
N ALA A 25 -13.16 7.31 12.55
CA ALA A 25 -13.47 6.32 11.51
C ALA A 25 -12.82 4.97 11.81
N ALA A 26 -11.57 4.95 12.27
CA ALA A 26 -10.88 3.71 12.61
C ALA A 26 -11.53 2.95 13.77
N LEU A 27 -12.02 3.67 14.79
CA LEU A 27 -12.76 3.09 15.90
C LEU A 27 -14.09 2.47 15.43
N ALA A 28 -14.81 3.15 14.53
CA ALA A 28 -16.08 2.67 14.00
C ALA A 28 -15.93 1.46 13.06
N ASP A 29 -14.92 1.47 12.19
CA ASP A 29 -14.75 0.49 11.11
C ASP A 29 -13.85 -0.71 11.52
N GLY A 30 -13.13 -0.57 12.63
CA GLY A 30 -12.18 -1.56 13.14
C GLY A 30 -10.96 -1.76 12.22
N HIS A 31 -10.61 -0.73 11.44
CA HIS A 31 -9.38 -0.66 10.65
C HIS A 31 -9.05 0.80 10.31
N LEU A 32 -7.80 1.11 9.98
CA LEU A 32 -7.43 2.44 9.52
C LEU A 32 -8.11 2.76 8.17
N PRO A 33 -8.66 3.97 8.00
CA PRO A 33 -9.36 4.34 6.77
C PRO A 33 -8.41 4.67 5.60
N LEU A 34 -7.19 5.10 5.90
CA LEU A 34 -6.14 5.45 4.92
C LEU A 34 -4.88 4.60 5.18
N GLY A 35 -4.03 4.43 4.17
CA GLY A 35 -2.75 3.75 4.33
C GLY A 35 -1.77 4.54 5.22
N GLU A 36 -1.20 3.92 6.26
CA GLU A 36 -0.31 4.55 7.26
C GLU A 36 0.81 5.43 6.66
N HIS A 37 1.45 4.94 5.59
CA HIS A 37 2.61 5.61 5.00
C HIS A 37 2.23 6.88 4.21
N GLN A 38 0.97 7.02 3.77
CA GLN A 38 0.54 8.14 2.94
C GLN A 38 0.17 9.37 3.78
N TRP A 39 -0.43 9.16 4.96
CA TRP A 39 -0.79 10.24 5.89
C TRP A 39 0.44 10.90 6.52
N LEU A 40 1.42 10.11 6.97
CA LEU A 40 2.66 10.65 7.56
C LEU A 40 3.46 11.51 6.57
N ASP A 41 3.51 11.10 5.30
CA ASP A 41 4.19 11.86 4.24
C ASP A 41 3.47 13.20 3.92
N LEU A 42 2.15 13.30 4.15
CA LEU A 42 1.38 14.55 4.05
C LEU A 42 1.74 15.52 5.18
N VAL A 43 1.71 15.03 6.42
CA VAL A 43 1.98 15.82 7.63
C VAL A 43 3.38 16.41 7.60
N GLU A 44 4.34 15.66 7.06
CA GLU A 44 5.73 16.07 7.01
C GLU A 44 6.07 16.84 5.71
N GLY A 45 5.11 17.02 4.79
CA GLY A 45 5.29 17.78 3.55
C GLY A 45 6.34 17.19 2.60
N ARG A 46 6.68 15.90 2.75
CA ARG A 46 7.85 15.28 2.13
C ARG A 46 7.63 14.79 0.71
N ARG A 47 6.39 14.81 0.19
CA ARG A 47 6.07 14.38 -1.19
C ARG A 47 5.48 15.49 -2.04
N THR A 48 6.13 15.75 -3.18
CA THR A 48 5.56 16.52 -4.29
C THR A 48 4.45 15.70 -4.97
N GLY A 49 3.31 16.32 -5.28
CA GLY A 49 2.22 15.65 -6.03
C GLY A 49 1.11 15.05 -5.17
N LEU A 50 1.01 15.47 -3.91
CA LEU A 50 -0.07 15.12 -2.99
C LEU A 50 -1.06 16.29 -2.88
N ALA A 51 -2.36 16.00 -2.96
CA ALA A 51 -3.43 16.97 -2.73
C ALA A 51 -4.47 16.40 -1.75
N GLY A 52 -4.81 17.16 -0.71
CA GLY A 52 -5.85 16.81 0.24
C GLY A 52 -7.17 17.54 -0.07
N PHE A 53 -8.28 16.91 0.25
CA PHE A 53 -9.63 17.43 0.07
C PHE A 53 -10.39 17.26 1.37
N VAL A 54 -10.86 18.35 1.97
CA VAL A 54 -11.56 18.31 3.25
C VAL A 54 -13.00 18.75 3.04
N ALA A 55 -13.96 17.94 3.48
CA ALA A 55 -15.37 18.28 3.45
C ALA A 55 -15.80 18.84 4.81
N TRP A 56 -16.47 19.99 4.79
CA TRP A 56 -17.02 20.67 5.96
C TRP A 56 -18.53 20.83 5.80
N GLU A 57 -19.29 20.64 6.87
CA GLU A 57 -20.71 20.96 6.89
C GLU A 57 -21.00 22.17 7.79
N PRO A 58 -21.81 23.15 7.36
CA PRO A 58 -22.16 24.29 8.20
C PRO A 58 -22.75 23.84 9.54
N GLY A 59 -22.25 24.41 10.64
CA GLY A 59 -22.67 24.06 11.99
C GLY A 59 -21.84 22.96 12.66
N HIS A 60 -20.89 22.34 11.95
CA HIS A 60 -19.94 21.40 12.52
C HIS A 60 -18.57 22.05 12.74
N GLY A 61 -18.00 21.82 13.93
CA GLY A 61 -16.66 22.31 14.30
C GLY A 61 -15.51 21.42 13.81
N HIS A 62 -15.82 20.35 13.07
CA HIS A 62 -14.85 19.37 12.57
C HIS A 62 -15.18 18.97 11.13
N PRO A 63 -14.18 18.45 10.37
CA PRO A 63 -14.41 17.87 9.06
C PRO A 63 -15.41 16.72 9.11
N VAL A 64 -16.28 16.64 8.09
CA VAL A 64 -17.24 15.54 7.89
C VAL A 64 -16.73 14.51 6.89
N GLY A 65 -15.60 14.77 6.24
CA GLY A 65 -14.95 13.85 5.34
C GLY A 65 -13.59 14.36 4.87
N TYR A 66 -12.76 13.44 4.39
CA TYR A 66 -11.43 13.73 3.88
C TYR A 66 -11.07 12.80 2.73
N ALA A 67 -10.36 13.29 1.72
CA ALA A 67 -9.73 12.47 0.69
C ALA A 67 -8.31 12.94 0.40
N GLN A 68 -7.45 12.02 0.00
CA GLN A 68 -6.09 12.30 -0.45
C GLN A 68 -5.85 11.75 -1.85
N LEU A 69 -5.24 12.57 -2.70
CA LEU A 69 -4.87 12.22 -4.07
C LEU A 69 -3.34 12.25 -4.17
N LEU A 70 -2.76 11.11 -4.51
CA LEU A 70 -1.33 10.93 -4.70
C LEU A 70 -1.00 10.68 -6.18
N ARG A 71 -0.09 11.47 -6.74
CA ARG A 71 0.46 11.24 -8.08
C ARG A 71 1.60 10.20 -8.03
N GLY A 72 1.40 9.06 -8.70
CA GLY A 72 2.44 8.07 -8.97
C GLY A 72 3.08 8.28 -10.35
N PRO A 73 4.03 7.41 -10.74
CA PRO A 73 4.73 7.51 -12.04
C PRO A 73 3.79 7.37 -13.24
N ASN A 74 2.83 6.43 -13.17
CA ASN A 74 1.96 6.04 -14.30
C ASN A 74 0.46 6.14 -13.97
N SER A 75 0.10 6.44 -12.73
CA SER A 75 -1.28 6.49 -12.27
C SER A 75 -1.42 7.38 -11.04
N TRP A 76 -2.66 7.68 -10.69
CA TRP A 76 -3.05 8.38 -9.48
C TRP A 76 -3.65 7.38 -8.50
N ALA A 77 -3.42 7.60 -7.20
CA ALA A 77 -4.11 6.88 -6.14
C ALA A 77 -4.99 7.86 -5.36
N VAL A 78 -6.23 7.49 -5.12
CA VAL A 78 -7.14 8.23 -4.25
C VAL A 78 -7.66 7.34 -3.14
N GLU A 79 -7.62 7.85 -1.93
CA GLU A 79 -8.21 7.26 -0.73
C GLU A 79 -9.12 8.30 -0.09
N PHE A 80 -10.18 7.87 0.58
CA PHE A 80 -11.11 8.78 1.24
C PHE A 80 -11.70 8.16 2.50
N VAL A 81 -12.22 9.04 3.36
CA VAL A 81 -12.94 8.70 4.57
C VAL A 81 -14.10 9.68 4.74
N VAL A 82 -15.24 9.18 5.20
CA VAL A 82 -16.37 10.00 5.62
C VAL A 82 -16.58 9.77 7.11
N ASP A 83 -16.89 10.82 7.85
CA ASP A 83 -17.23 10.74 9.26
C ASP A 83 -18.35 9.71 9.48
N PRO A 84 -18.21 8.74 10.39
CA PRO A 84 -19.21 7.69 10.60
C PRO A 84 -20.64 8.19 10.81
N HIS A 85 -20.84 9.34 11.48
CA HIS A 85 -22.16 9.93 11.71
C HIS A 85 -22.78 10.54 10.44
N HIS A 86 -21.99 10.75 9.39
CA HIS A 86 -22.40 11.39 8.14
C HIS A 86 -22.50 10.41 6.96
N ARG A 87 -22.45 9.09 7.22
CA ARG A 87 -22.55 8.01 6.22
C ARG A 87 -23.99 7.54 5.95
N ALA A 88 -24.99 8.38 6.19
CA ALA A 88 -26.38 8.05 5.86
C ALA A 88 -26.52 7.64 4.38
N SER A 89 -27.49 6.78 4.05
CA SER A 89 -27.60 6.18 2.71
C SER A 89 -27.79 7.18 1.56
N ASN A 90 -28.18 8.42 1.87
CA ASN A 90 -28.33 9.52 0.92
C ASN A 90 -27.18 10.54 0.97
N SER A 91 -26.12 10.27 1.73
CA SER A 91 -24.96 11.16 1.86
C SER A 91 -24.19 11.22 0.54
N THR A 92 -23.87 12.43 0.10
CA THR A 92 -23.07 12.66 -1.12
C THR A 92 -21.62 13.01 -0.81
N ILE A 93 -21.24 13.13 0.47
CA ILE A 93 -19.91 13.64 0.91
C ILE A 93 -18.77 12.86 0.25
N GLY A 94 -18.82 11.52 0.30
CA GLY A 94 -17.78 10.69 -0.33
C GLY A 94 -17.70 10.89 -1.85
N ALA A 95 -18.86 10.94 -2.52
CA ALA A 95 -18.91 11.15 -3.97
C ALA A 95 -18.38 12.54 -4.36
N ASP A 96 -18.68 13.57 -3.58
CA ASP A 96 -18.26 14.95 -3.83
C ASP A 96 -16.76 15.14 -3.57
N LEU A 97 -16.20 14.51 -2.53
CA LEU A 97 -14.76 14.42 -2.31
C LEU A 97 -14.04 13.75 -3.49
N LEU A 98 -14.56 12.62 -3.95
CA LEU A 98 -13.97 11.89 -5.07
C LEU A 98 -14.09 12.64 -6.39
N ARG A 99 -15.21 13.34 -6.64
CA ARG A 99 -15.36 14.22 -7.82
C ARG A 99 -14.31 15.33 -7.80
N ALA A 100 -14.13 16.01 -6.66
CA ALA A 100 -13.12 17.05 -6.51
C ALA A 100 -11.70 16.51 -6.78
N ALA A 101 -11.37 15.31 -6.30
CA ALA A 101 -10.10 14.66 -6.60
C ALA A 101 -9.94 14.33 -8.09
N LEU A 102 -10.97 13.81 -8.75
CA LEU A 102 -10.94 13.52 -10.19
C LEU A 102 -10.83 14.80 -11.03
N ASP A 103 -11.44 15.90 -10.59
CA ASP A 103 -11.31 17.19 -11.27
C ASP A 103 -9.87 17.74 -11.17
N GLU A 104 -9.20 17.57 -10.03
CA GLU A 104 -7.77 17.90 -9.90
C GLU A 104 -6.92 17.04 -10.84
N VAL A 105 -7.22 15.74 -10.99
CA VAL A 105 -6.55 14.87 -11.98
C VAL A 105 -6.73 15.41 -13.40
N ARG A 106 -7.96 15.82 -13.77
CA ARG A 106 -8.25 16.41 -15.09
C ARG A 106 -7.46 17.70 -15.32
N LEU A 107 -7.41 18.59 -14.33
CA LEU A 107 -6.64 19.84 -14.39
C LEU A 107 -5.14 19.60 -14.58
N GLN A 108 -4.61 18.49 -14.05
CA GLN A 108 -3.20 18.12 -14.18
C GLN A 108 -2.87 17.28 -15.43
N GLY A 109 -3.79 17.21 -16.40
CA GLY A 109 -3.59 16.53 -17.68
C GLY A 109 -4.19 15.12 -17.77
N GLY A 110 -4.96 14.71 -16.76
CA GLY A 110 -5.64 13.41 -16.74
C GLY A 110 -4.73 12.24 -16.32
N GLY A 111 -5.23 11.02 -16.56
CA GLY A 111 -4.51 9.78 -16.25
C GLY A 111 -5.40 8.71 -15.66
N HIS A 112 -4.82 7.53 -15.44
CA HIS A 112 -5.51 6.43 -14.77
C HIS A 112 -5.56 6.65 -13.27
N VAL A 113 -6.71 6.45 -12.63
CA VAL A 113 -6.93 6.65 -11.20
C VAL A 113 -7.33 5.34 -10.54
N HIS A 114 -6.64 4.98 -9.47
CA HIS A 114 -7.00 3.89 -8.57
C HIS A 114 -7.67 4.47 -7.32
N LEU A 115 -8.93 4.13 -7.11
CA LEU A 115 -9.61 4.33 -5.83
C LEU A 115 -9.34 3.12 -4.94
N TRP A 116 -8.69 3.34 -3.80
CA TRP A 116 -8.47 2.32 -2.78
C TRP A 116 -9.55 2.39 -1.73
N VAL A 117 -10.25 1.28 -1.53
CA VAL A 117 -11.31 1.15 -0.52
C VAL A 117 -10.99 -0.06 0.36
N PRO A 118 -10.64 0.13 1.63
CA PRO A 118 -10.52 -0.97 2.58
C PRO A 118 -11.91 -1.57 2.87
N LYS A 119 -12.00 -2.91 2.89
CA LYS A 119 -13.24 -3.66 3.15
C LYS A 119 -14.46 -3.12 2.36
N PRO A 120 -14.40 -3.06 1.01
CA PRO A 120 -15.44 -2.44 0.21
C PRO A 120 -16.79 -3.17 0.35
N GLY A 121 -17.87 -2.40 0.26
CA GLY A 121 -19.26 -2.87 0.24
C GLY A 121 -20.04 -2.32 -0.96
N SER A 122 -21.30 -2.72 -1.11
CA SER A 122 -22.14 -2.35 -2.26
C SER A 122 -22.33 -0.85 -2.47
N GLU A 123 -22.35 -0.09 -1.37
CA GLU A 123 -22.42 1.37 -1.34
C GLU A 123 -21.17 2.02 -1.92
N HIS A 124 -19.99 1.41 -1.72
CA HIS A 124 -18.74 1.86 -2.30
C HIS A 124 -18.72 1.61 -3.81
N ASP A 125 -19.20 0.45 -4.26
CA ASP A 125 -19.33 0.13 -5.68
C ASP A 125 -20.31 1.08 -6.39
N ALA A 126 -21.46 1.35 -5.77
CA ALA A 126 -22.45 2.29 -6.31
C ALA A 126 -21.89 3.71 -6.40
N MET A 127 -21.18 4.16 -5.37
CA MET A 127 -20.52 5.46 -5.35
C MET A 127 -19.44 5.55 -6.45
N ALA A 128 -18.56 4.55 -6.56
CA ALA A 128 -17.54 4.48 -7.59
C ALA A 128 -18.15 4.54 -9.00
N ALA A 129 -19.22 3.77 -9.24
CA ALA A 129 -19.94 3.78 -10.50
C ALA A 129 -20.56 5.17 -10.81
N SER A 130 -21.11 5.85 -9.80
CA SER A 130 -21.72 7.18 -9.96
C SER A 130 -20.74 8.28 -10.39
N ILE A 131 -19.43 8.04 -10.25
CA ILE A 131 -18.36 8.96 -10.65
C ILE A 131 -17.51 8.41 -11.81
N GLY A 132 -17.99 7.34 -12.46
CA GLY A 132 -17.35 6.75 -13.65
C GLY A 132 -16.15 5.85 -13.35
N LEU A 133 -15.97 5.42 -12.11
CA LEU A 133 -15.00 4.39 -11.73
C LEU A 133 -15.67 3.01 -11.79
N SER A 134 -14.85 1.98 -11.98
CA SER A 134 -15.28 0.59 -11.96
C SER A 134 -14.30 -0.26 -11.17
N ARG A 135 -14.76 -1.43 -10.72
CA ARG A 135 -13.93 -2.38 -9.97
C ARG A 135 -12.77 -2.87 -10.85
N GLY A 136 -11.54 -2.56 -10.42
CA GLY A 136 -10.33 -2.92 -11.14
C GLY A 136 -9.63 -4.16 -10.58
N ARG A 137 -9.26 -4.12 -9.30
CA ARG A 137 -8.49 -5.18 -8.62
C ARG A 137 -9.04 -5.43 -7.23
N GLU A 138 -8.86 -6.65 -6.73
CA GLU A 138 -9.11 -7.00 -5.34
C GLU A 138 -7.80 -7.36 -4.65
N LEU A 139 -7.61 -6.86 -3.43
CA LEU A 139 -6.52 -7.22 -2.56
C LEU A 139 -7.07 -7.97 -1.35
N LEU A 140 -6.82 -9.28 -1.30
CA LEU A 140 -7.33 -10.13 -0.23
C LEU A 140 -6.39 -10.10 0.98
N GLN A 141 -6.91 -9.66 2.14
CA GLN A 141 -6.22 -9.84 3.41
C GLN A 141 -6.59 -11.20 4.01
N MET A 142 -5.72 -12.19 3.85
CA MET A 142 -5.90 -13.52 4.45
C MET A 142 -5.38 -13.53 5.89
N ARG A 143 -6.08 -14.23 6.79
CA ARG A 143 -5.67 -14.39 8.20
C ARG A 143 -5.78 -15.84 8.62
N ARG A 144 -4.87 -16.27 9.50
CA ARG A 144 -4.87 -17.58 10.12
C ARG A 144 -4.55 -17.44 11.60
N ARG A 145 -5.27 -18.18 12.46
CA ARG A 145 -4.96 -18.23 13.90
C ARG A 145 -3.69 -19.06 14.14
N LEU A 146 -2.90 -18.63 15.12
CA LEU A 146 -1.72 -19.33 15.60
C LEU A 146 -1.99 -19.88 17.03
N PRO A 147 -1.42 -21.04 17.41
CA PRO A 147 -0.58 -21.91 16.58
C PRO A 147 -1.37 -22.54 15.45
N VAL A 148 -0.66 -22.88 14.38
CA VAL A 148 -1.24 -23.67 13.31
C VAL A 148 -1.51 -25.08 13.86
N GLU A 149 -2.73 -25.59 13.68
CA GLU A 149 -3.12 -26.93 14.15
C GLU A 149 -2.14 -28.01 13.68
N GLU A 150 -1.82 -28.95 14.57
CA GLU A 150 -1.01 -30.12 14.24
C GLU A 150 -1.75 -30.99 13.22
N GLY A 151 -1.01 -31.61 12.28
CA GLY A 151 -1.58 -32.49 11.26
C GLY A 151 -1.70 -31.89 9.85
N ILE A 152 -1.15 -30.71 9.59
CA ILE A 152 -0.92 -30.28 8.21
C ILE A 152 0.20 -31.11 7.63
N GLU A 153 -0.15 -32.03 6.74
CA GLU A 153 0.81 -32.66 5.86
C GLU A 153 1.38 -31.59 4.93
N VAL A 154 2.56 -31.07 5.27
CA VAL A 154 3.35 -30.28 4.32
C VAL A 154 3.88 -31.26 3.29
N ALA A 155 3.38 -31.18 2.06
CA ALA A 155 3.87 -32.02 0.99
C ALA A 155 5.33 -31.66 0.65
N GLY A 156 6.20 -32.68 0.63
CA GLY A 156 7.61 -32.56 0.23
C GLY A 156 8.58 -32.37 1.39
N ASP A 157 9.88 -32.38 1.05
CA ASP A 157 10.95 -32.18 2.02
C ASP A 157 10.96 -30.71 2.51
N PRO A 158 11.31 -30.47 3.79
CA PRO A 158 11.46 -29.11 4.30
C PRO A 158 12.44 -28.31 3.45
N LEU A 159 12.02 -27.15 2.97
CA LEU A 159 12.90 -26.23 2.25
C LEU A 159 13.83 -25.53 3.26
N PRO A 160 15.15 -25.76 3.21
CA PRO A 160 16.07 -25.09 4.10
C PRO A 160 16.08 -23.60 3.81
N THR A 161 16.01 -22.79 4.86
CA THR A 161 16.08 -21.33 4.77
C THR A 161 17.12 -20.78 5.75
N ARG A 162 17.64 -19.60 5.43
CA ARG A 162 18.49 -18.80 6.34
C ARG A 162 17.97 -17.37 6.41
N ALA A 163 18.30 -16.67 7.49
CA ALA A 163 18.01 -15.24 7.59
C ALA A 163 18.77 -14.43 6.52
N PHE A 164 18.16 -13.32 6.11
CA PHE A 164 18.76 -12.27 5.30
C PHE A 164 19.91 -11.60 6.06
N ARG A 165 20.98 -11.25 5.34
CA ARG A 165 22.13 -10.54 5.88
C ARG A 165 22.22 -9.15 5.26
N PRO A 166 21.86 -8.10 6.01
CA PRO A 166 22.07 -6.73 5.57
C PRO A 166 23.55 -6.48 5.24
N GLY A 167 23.80 -5.85 4.11
CA GLY A 167 25.10 -5.58 3.51
C GLY A 167 25.66 -6.69 2.61
N GLU A 168 25.03 -7.86 2.54
CA GLU A 168 25.51 -9.00 1.76
C GLU A 168 24.50 -9.56 0.73
N ASP A 169 23.20 -9.47 1.02
CA ASP A 169 22.16 -10.21 0.29
C ASP A 169 21.29 -9.32 -0.62
N GLU A 170 21.40 -7.99 -0.53
CA GLU A 170 20.56 -7.01 -1.21
C GLU A 170 20.53 -7.24 -2.73
N ASP A 171 21.70 -7.29 -3.37
CA ASP A 171 21.79 -7.42 -4.83
C ASP A 171 21.16 -8.73 -5.32
N ARG A 172 21.42 -9.82 -4.60
CA ARG A 172 20.87 -11.15 -4.93
C ARG A 172 19.37 -11.18 -4.72
N TRP A 173 18.89 -10.56 -3.65
CA TRP A 173 17.46 -10.44 -3.37
C TRP A 173 16.76 -9.59 -4.42
N LEU A 174 17.32 -8.44 -4.80
CA LEU A 174 16.76 -7.55 -5.83
C LEU A 174 16.63 -8.27 -7.18
N GLU A 175 17.62 -9.07 -7.57
CA GLU A 175 17.53 -9.90 -8.80
C GLU A 175 16.32 -10.85 -8.74
N VAL A 176 16.15 -11.56 -7.64
CA VAL A 176 15.05 -12.53 -7.46
C VAL A 176 13.70 -11.82 -7.36
N ASN A 177 13.61 -10.75 -6.58
CA ASN A 177 12.40 -9.94 -6.41
C ASN A 177 11.94 -9.37 -7.75
N ASN A 178 12.83 -8.68 -8.46
CA ASN A 178 12.47 -8.02 -9.72
C ASN A 178 12.16 -9.02 -10.83
N ARG A 179 12.74 -10.23 -10.80
CA ARG A 179 12.33 -11.32 -11.69
C ARG A 179 10.95 -11.87 -11.33
N ALA A 180 10.70 -12.18 -10.06
CA ALA A 180 9.43 -12.75 -9.61
C ALA A 180 8.24 -11.78 -9.81
N PHE A 181 8.50 -10.48 -9.61
CA PHE A 181 7.51 -9.41 -9.66
C PHE A 181 7.67 -8.48 -10.87
N ALA A 182 8.30 -8.94 -11.96
CA ALA A 182 8.55 -8.12 -13.16
C ALA A 182 7.27 -7.47 -13.75
N TRP A 183 6.11 -8.09 -13.51
CA TRP A 183 4.79 -7.64 -13.94
C TRP A 183 4.06 -6.78 -12.90
N HIS A 184 4.53 -6.74 -11.64
CA HIS A 184 3.79 -6.15 -10.54
C HIS A 184 4.10 -4.66 -10.40
N PRO A 185 3.10 -3.76 -10.44
CA PRO A 185 3.33 -2.32 -10.47
C PRO A 185 4.01 -1.74 -9.23
N GLU A 186 3.80 -2.36 -8.06
CA GLU A 186 4.29 -1.84 -6.77
C GLU A 186 5.41 -2.68 -6.13
N GLN A 187 5.64 -3.90 -6.63
CA GLN A 187 6.61 -4.86 -6.06
C GLN A 187 7.71 -5.23 -7.05
N GLY A 188 7.53 -4.91 -8.33
CA GLY A 188 8.58 -4.98 -9.33
C GLY A 188 9.46 -3.73 -9.33
N ASN A 189 10.62 -3.86 -9.97
CA ASN A 189 11.58 -2.77 -10.20
C ASN A 189 12.02 -2.03 -8.92
N TRP A 190 12.16 -2.78 -7.82
CA TRP A 190 12.80 -2.24 -6.63
C TRP A 190 14.29 -2.02 -6.90
N ASP A 191 14.82 -0.97 -6.32
CA ASP A 191 16.24 -0.66 -6.28
C ASP A 191 16.79 -0.77 -4.85
N LEU A 192 18.11 -0.62 -4.73
CA LEU A 192 18.81 -0.71 -3.45
C LEU A 192 18.30 0.32 -2.44
N ASP A 193 18.04 1.56 -2.87
CA ASP A 193 17.53 2.60 -1.98
C ASP A 193 16.13 2.25 -1.45
N THR A 194 15.26 1.68 -2.30
CA THR A 194 13.93 1.23 -1.89
C THR A 194 13.99 0.16 -0.81
N LEU A 195 14.87 -0.83 -0.98
CA LEU A 195 15.10 -1.88 0.02
C LEU A 195 15.69 -1.30 1.31
N GLN A 196 16.76 -0.52 1.23
CA GLN A 196 17.42 0.08 2.38
C GLN A 196 16.50 1.00 3.19
N ARG A 197 15.55 1.69 2.54
CA ARG A 197 14.52 2.45 3.27
C ARG A 197 13.67 1.53 4.15
N ARG A 198 13.31 0.34 3.68
CA ARG A 198 12.52 -0.64 4.45
C ARG A 198 13.34 -1.33 5.54
N GLU A 199 14.63 -1.54 5.32
CA GLU A 199 15.55 -2.07 6.35
C GLU A 199 15.73 -1.12 7.53
N ARG A 200 15.46 0.19 7.35
CA ARG A 200 15.51 1.21 8.42
C ARG A 200 14.20 1.34 9.18
N GLU A 201 13.13 0.67 8.75
CA GLU A 201 11.84 0.77 9.43
C GLU A 201 11.86 0.01 10.77
N PRO A 202 11.13 0.46 11.80
CA PRO A 202 11.15 -0.17 13.12
C PRO A 202 10.67 -1.63 13.14
N TRP A 203 9.85 -2.04 12.17
CA TRP A 203 9.33 -3.40 12.02
C TRP A 203 10.31 -4.37 11.34
N PHE A 204 11.45 -3.86 10.84
CA PHE A 204 12.41 -4.70 10.13
C PHE A 204 13.18 -5.61 11.10
N ASP A 205 13.05 -6.92 10.91
CA ASP A 205 13.88 -7.93 11.55
C ASP A 205 14.47 -8.86 10.48
N PRO A 206 15.79 -8.92 10.29
CA PRO A 206 16.41 -9.80 9.30
C PRO A 206 16.12 -11.29 9.55
N ARG A 207 15.76 -11.68 10.78
CA ARG A 207 15.36 -13.05 11.13
C ARG A 207 14.00 -13.43 10.55
N GLY A 208 13.12 -12.45 10.32
CA GLY A 208 11.84 -12.63 9.63
C GLY A 208 11.98 -12.64 8.10
N PHE A 209 13.17 -12.34 7.58
CA PHE A 209 13.44 -12.30 6.16
C PHE A 209 14.19 -13.57 5.74
N LEU A 210 13.43 -14.60 5.41
CA LEU A 210 13.91 -15.95 5.12
C LEU A 210 14.29 -16.10 3.66
N LEU A 211 15.51 -16.57 3.40
CA LEU A 211 16.07 -16.81 2.08
C LEU A 211 16.25 -18.31 1.85
N HIS A 212 15.74 -18.82 0.73
CA HIS A 212 16.01 -20.16 0.24
C HIS A 212 17.08 -20.09 -0.85
N VAL A 213 18.20 -20.76 -0.59
CA VAL A 213 19.36 -20.79 -1.48
C VAL A 213 19.46 -22.19 -2.08
N ALA A 214 19.50 -22.25 -3.40
CA ALA A 214 19.70 -23.49 -4.14
C ALA A 214 21.13 -23.53 -4.70
N THR A 215 21.74 -24.69 -4.65
CA THR A 215 22.92 -25.01 -5.45
C THR A 215 22.43 -25.54 -6.79
N SER A 216 22.78 -24.85 -7.89
CA SER A 216 22.57 -25.40 -9.22
C SER A 216 23.83 -26.11 -9.69
N ASP A 217 23.70 -27.41 -9.98
CA ASP A 217 24.64 -28.10 -10.86
C ASP A 217 24.40 -27.59 -12.29
N GLU A 218 24.98 -26.46 -12.67
CA GLU A 218 25.13 -26.19 -14.10
C GLU A 218 26.08 -27.24 -14.68
N ARG A 219 25.66 -27.93 -15.75
CA ARG A 219 26.56 -28.80 -16.51
C ARG A 219 27.78 -27.96 -16.92
N PRO A 220 29.02 -28.42 -16.65
CA PRO A 220 30.21 -27.62 -16.86
C PRO A 220 30.28 -27.13 -18.30
N SER A 221 30.59 -25.83 -18.48
CA SER A 221 30.99 -25.30 -19.77
C SER A 221 32.21 -26.10 -20.27
N PRO A 222 32.23 -26.58 -21.54
CA PRO A 222 33.34 -27.37 -22.07
C PRO A 222 34.69 -26.64 -22.06
N ALA A 223 34.72 -25.34 -21.72
CA ALA A 223 35.93 -24.52 -21.62
C ALA A 223 36.59 -24.50 -20.23
N SER A 224 35.92 -24.95 -19.16
CA SER A 224 36.48 -24.96 -17.80
C SER A 224 36.06 -26.21 -17.05
N GLY A 225 36.93 -27.23 -17.05
CA GLY A 225 36.70 -28.57 -16.50
C GLY A 225 36.57 -28.68 -14.96
N ARG A 226 35.97 -27.69 -14.29
CA ARG A 226 35.51 -27.83 -12.88
C ARG A 226 34.07 -27.35 -12.78
N PRO A 227 33.16 -28.13 -12.15
CA PRO A 227 31.87 -27.60 -11.75
C PRO A 227 32.10 -26.47 -10.74
N THR A 228 31.80 -25.24 -11.12
CA THR A 228 31.64 -24.14 -10.17
C THR A 228 30.25 -24.28 -9.58
N GLU A 229 30.17 -24.79 -8.35
CA GLU A 229 28.92 -24.83 -7.59
C GLU A 229 28.44 -23.39 -7.38
N GLN A 230 27.45 -22.97 -8.15
CA GLN A 230 26.94 -21.60 -8.07
C GLN A 230 25.78 -21.58 -7.08
N ILE A 231 26.06 -21.02 -5.91
CA ILE A 231 25.07 -20.77 -4.86
C ILE A 231 24.17 -19.62 -5.34
N ARG A 232 22.89 -19.90 -5.61
CA ARG A 232 21.93 -18.91 -6.10
C ARG A 232 20.75 -18.78 -5.15
N LEU A 233 20.32 -17.55 -4.90
CA LEU A 233 19.05 -17.30 -4.22
C LEU A 233 17.89 -17.76 -5.13
N ALA A 234 17.09 -18.71 -4.65
CA ALA A 234 16.00 -19.32 -5.41
C ALA A 234 14.62 -18.79 -4.99
N GLY A 235 14.47 -18.38 -3.72
CA GLY A 235 13.22 -17.81 -3.22
C GLY A 235 13.41 -17.13 -1.88
N PHE A 236 12.36 -16.45 -1.41
CA PHE A 236 12.36 -15.79 -0.12
C PHE A 236 10.94 -15.70 0.46
N CYS A 237 10.87 -15.49 1.77
CA CYS A 237 9.67 -15.11 2.50
C CYS A 237 10.05 -13.97 3.45
N TRP A 238 9.37 -12.84 3.37
CA TRP A 238 9.66 -11.69 4.22
C TRP A 238 8.46 -11.40 5.11
N THR A 239 8.61 -11.66 6.40
CA THR A 239 7.63 -11.30 7.41
C THR A 239 7.95 -9.93 8.00
N LYS A 240 6.91 -9.14 8.25
CA LYS A 240 7.01 -7.95 9.09
C LYS A 240 6.78 -8.39 10.53
N VAL A 241 7.65 -7.99 11.45
CA VAL A 241 7.64 -8.44 12.85
C VAL A 241 7.40 -7.25 13.77
#